data_AF-A0A838UCQ8-F1
#
_entry.id   AF-A0A838UCQ8-F1
#
_cell.length_a   1.000
_cell.length_b   1.000
_cell.length_c   1.000
_cell.angle_alpha   90.00
_cell.angle_beta   90.00
_cell.angle_gamma   90.00
#
_symmetry.space_group_name_H-M   'P 1'
#
loop_
_entity.id
_entity.type
_entity.pdbx_description
1 polymer ?
#
loop_
_entity_poly.entity_id
_entity_poly.type
_entity_poly.pdbx_seq_one_letter_code
_entity_poly.pdbx_strand_id
1 'polypeptide(L)' 'MVDPVVRDRLFELGKHRPVSSDKARRDLGWSPRSNDDAIVATAESLLAEGVVRA' A
#
# COMPACT_ATOMS: atom_id res chain seq x y z
N MET A 1 0.27 -0.07 -36.82
CA MET A 1 -0.34 0.99 -35.99
C MET A 1 -0.07 0.65 -34.54
N VAL A 2 0.48 1.57 -33.73
CA VAL A 2 0.70 1.32 -32.29
C VAL A 2 -0.64 1.33 -31.57
N ASP A 3 -0.87 0.34 -30.71
CA ASP A 3 -2.08 0.22 -29.89
C ASP A 3 -2.35 1.52 -29.10
N PRO A 4 -3.57 2.09 -29.16
CA PRO A 4 -3.90 3.34 -28.47
C PRO A 4 -3.74 3.28 -26.94
N VAL A 5 -4.06 2.15 -26.30
CA VAL A 5 -3.93 1.97 -24.85
C VAL A 5 -2.46 1.98 -24.45
N VAL A 6 -1.61 1.35 -25.25
CA VAL A 6 -0.15 1.34 -25.02
C VAL A 6 0.44 2.74 -25.24
N ARG A 7 -0.06 3.50 -26.22
CA ARG A 7 0.43 4.85 -26.56
C ARG A 7 0.32 5.82 -25.39
N ASP A 8 -0.79 5.79 -24.65
CA ASP A 8 -1.00 6.68 -23.50
C ASP A 8 -0.07 6.37 -22.32
N ARG A 9 0.47 5.14 -22.26
CA ARG A 9 1.40 4.71 -21.21
C ARG A 9 2.84 5.14 -21.47
N LEU A 10 3.20 5.50 -22.70
CA LEU A 10 4.57 5.89 -23.05
C LEU A 10 5.05 7.10 -22.23
N PHE A 11 4.18 8.06 -21.94
CA PHE A 11 4.51 9.22 -21.10
C PHE A 11 4.86 8.83 -19.66
N GLU A 12 4.36 7.70 -19.16
CA GLU A 12 4.62 7.25 -17.79
C GLU A 12 5.94 6.50 -17.64
N LEU A 13 6.52 6.00 -18.74
CA LEU A 13 7.77 5.26 -18.71
C LEU A 13 8.94 6.15 -18.24
N GLY A 14 9.81 5.58 -17.42
CA GLY A 14 11.00 6.27 -16.89
C GLY A 14 10.73 7.28 -15.77
N LYS A 15 9.47 7.54 -15.40
CA LYS A 15 9.15 8.42 -14.27
C LYS A 15 9.41 7.72 -12.94
N HIS A 16 10.41 8.19 -12.21
CA HIS A 16 10.58 7.85 -10.80
C HIS A 16 9.68 8.73 -9.95
N ARG A 17 8.73 8.12 -9.24
CA ARG A 17 7.82 8.82 -8.31
C ARG A 17 8.21 8.41 -6.89
N PRO A 18 9.13 9.13 -6.22
CA PRO A 18 9.50 8.79 -4.86
C PRO A 18 8.27 8.93 -3.97
N VAL A 19 7.91 7.85 -3.27
CA VAL A 19 6.79 7.84 -2.33
C VAL A 19 7.34 7.84 -0.92
N SER A 20 6.84 8.76 -0.09
CA SER A 20 7.14 8.81 1.33
C SER A 20 5.86 9.09 2.12
N SER A 21 5.78 8.52 3.30
CA SER A 21 4.71 8.79 4.26
C SER A 21 4.98 10.01 5.14
N ASP A 22 6.09 10.73 4.95
CA ASP A 22 6.50 11.81 5.86
C ASP A 22 5.50 12.96 5.92
N LYS A 23 4.79 13.24 4.81
CA LYS A 23 3.72 14.24 4.81
C LYS A 23 2.59 13.84 5.74
N ALA A 24 2.16 12.57 5.73
CA ALA A 24 1.10 12.08 6.61
C ALA A 24 1.53 12.13 8.08
N ARG A 25 2.80 11.78 8.36
CA ARG A 25 3.37 11.89 9.71
C ARG A 25 3.34 13.33 10.22
N ARG A 26 3.81 14.28 9.40
CA ARG A 26 3.90 15.70 9.78
C ARG A 26 2.53 16.37 9.89
N ASP A 27 1.67 16.17 8.88
CA ASP A 27 0.46 16.97 8.74
C ASP A 27 -0.73 16.36 9.50
N LEU A 28 -0.76 15.03 9.63
CA LEU A 28 -1.88 14.29 10.23
C LEU A 28 -1.51 13.60 11.55
N GLY A 29 -0.25 13.68 11.99
CA GLY A 29 0.23 12.90 13.14
C GLY A 29 0.15 11.39 12.89
N TRP A 30 0.03 10.96 11.64
CA TRP A 30 -0.15 9.55 11.29
C TRP A 30 1.12 8.76 11.59
N SER A 31 1.00 7.65 12.31
CA SER A 31 2.07 6.68 12.49
C SER A 31 1.62 5.30 11.95
N PRO A 32 2.52 4.54 11.30
CA PRO A 32 2.23 3.14 11.03
C PRO A 32 2.10 2.37 12.36
N ARG A 33 1.28 1.31 12.37
CA ARG A 33 1.28 0.34 13.48
C ARG A 33 2.68 -0.21 13.68
N SER A 34 3.01 -0.58 14.92
CA SER A 34 4.21 -1.37 15.18
C SER A 34 4.10 -2.72 14.44
N ASN A 35 5.24 -3.38 14.20
CA ASN A 35 5.22 -4.69 13.56
C ASN A 35 4.39 -5.70 14.37
N ASP A 36 4.54 -5.68 15.70
CA ASP A 36 3.81 -6.57 16.59
C ASP A 36 2.29 -6.32 16.51
N ASP A 37 1.86 -5.05 16.58
CA ASP A 37 0.44 -4.68 16.46
C ASP A 37 -0.12 -5.06 15.08
N ALA A 38 0.68 -4.89 14.02
CA ALA A 38 0.27 -5.24 12.67
C ALA A 38 0.09 -6.76 12.50
N ILE A 39 0.99 -7.56 13.09
CA ILE A 39 0.90 -9.02 13.07
C ILE A 39 -0.35 -9.48 13.84
N VAL A 40 -0.57 -8.95 15.04
CA VAL A 40 -1.75 -9.30 15.85
C VAL A 40 -3.04 -8.92 15.12
N ALA A 41 -3.16 -7.69 14.61
CA ALA A 41 -4.34 -7.26 13.86
C ALA A 41 -4.60 -8.11 12.61
N THR A 42 -3.52 -8.58 11.95
CA THR A 42 -3.63 -9.48 10.80
C THR A 42 -4.16 -10.85 11.24
N ALA A 43 -3.61 -11.43 12.32
CA ALA A 43 -4.06 -12.71 12.85
C ALA A 43 -5.53 -12.66 13.29
N GLU A 44 -5.95 -11.60 13.98
CA GLU A 44 -7.34 -11.35 14.35
C GLU A 44 -8.27 -11.32 13.13
N SER A 45 -7.85 -10.63 12.06
CA SER A 45 -8.61 -10.56 10.81
C SER A 45 -8.72 -11.92 10.13
N LEU A 46 -7.64 -12.70 10.08
CA LEU A 46 -7.64 -14.04 9.49
C LEU A 46 -8.55 -15.02 10.25
N LEU A 47 -8.60 -14.90 11.58
CA LEU A 47 -9.52 -15.66 12.42
C LEU A 47 -10.97 -15.25 12.18
N ALA A 48 -11.25 -13.94 12.11
CA ALA A 48 -12.59 -13.41 11.88
C ALA A 48 -13.16 -13.82 10.51
N GLU A 49 -12.32 -13.83 9.48
CA GLU A 49 -12.69 -14.26 8.12
C GLU A 49 -12.69 -15.80 7.96
N GLY A 50 -12.32 -16.56 8.99
CA GLY A 50 -12.29 -18.03 8.95
C GLY A 50 -11.24 -18.61 8.01
N VAL A 51 -10.25 -17.81 7.60
CA VAL A 51 -9.12 -18.25 6.75
C VAL A 51 -8.21 -19.21 7.53
N VAL A 52 -8.10 -19.00 8.85
CA VAL A 52 -7.35 -19.86 9.77
C VAL A 52 -8.21 -20.19 11.00
N ARG A 53 -7.79 -21.18 11.79
CA ARG A 53 -8.47 -21.60 13.03
C ARG A 53 -7.58 -21.32 14.24
N ALA A 54 -8.21 -21.01 15.37
CA ALA A 54 -7.55 -20.83 16.67
C ALA A 54 -7.11 -22.17 17.27
#